data_AF-A0A0M3J5L1-F1
#
_entry.id   AF-A0A0M3J5L1-F1
#
_cell.length_a   1.000
_cell.length_b   1.000
_cell.length_c   1.000
_cell.angle_alpha   90.00
_cell.angle_beta   90.00
_cell.angle_gamma   90.00
#
_symmetry.space_group_name_H-M   'P 1'
#
loop_
_entity.id
_entity.type
_entity.pdbx_description
1 polymer ?
#
loop_
_entity_poly.entity_id
_entity_poly.type
_entity_poly.pdbx_seq_one_letter_code
_entity_poly.pdbx_strand_id
1 'polypeptide(L)'
;MGKTSKDKRDIYYRLAKEEGWRARSAFKLMQIDEEFNLFEGVTRAVDLCAAPGSWSQVLSKRLYFGEDDEAKRENVRIVAVDLQPMSPLPGVIQLQGDITEVPGFVSIHCFN
;
A
#
# COMPACT_ATOMS: atom_id res chain seq x y z
N MET A 1 2.79 -5.27 39.88
CA MET A 1 2.79 -5.98 38.59
C MET A 1 3.25 -5.00 37.50
N GLY A 2 4.54 -5.00 37.16
CA GLY A 2 5.13 -3.99 36.28
C GLY A 2 4.71 -4.19 34.83
N LYS A 3 3.98 -3.22 34.25
CA LYS A 3 3.69 -3.17 32.81
C LYS A 3 5.01 -2.93 32.06
N THR A 4 5.61 -3.99 31.55
CA THR A 4 6.84 -3.87 30.75
C THR A 4 6.53 -3.18 29.42
N SER A 5 7.51 -2.46 28.86
CA SER A 5 7.44 -1.75 27.57
C SER A 5 7.05 -2.62 26.36
N LYS A 6 6.98 -3.96 26.53
CA LYS A 6 6.46 -4.91 25.55
C LYS A 6 4.99 -4.64 25.18
N ASP A 7 4.12 -4.28 26.12
CA ASP A 7 2.69 -4.05 25.86
C ASP A 7 2.43 -2.82 24.97
N LYS A 8 3.30 -1.80 25.05
CA LYS A 8 3.20 -0.60 24.20
C LYS A 8 3.59 -0.87 22.75
N ARG A 9 4.51 -1.81 22.50
CA ARG A 9 4.97 -2.16 21.14
C ARG A 9 3.89 -2.81 20.28
N ASP A 10 2.82 -3.28 20.91
CA ASP A 10 1.78 -4.09 20.28
C ASP A 10 0.48 -3.33 20.03
N ILE A 11 0.43 -2.02 20.31
CA ILE A 11 -0.78 -1.20 20.09
C ILE A 11 -1.11 -1.15 18.60
N TYR A 12 -0.15 -0.74 17.75
CA TYR A 12 -0.38 -0.65 16.31
C TYR A 12 -0.52 -2.00 15.62
N TYR A 13 -0.01 -3.08 16.21
CA TYR A 13 -0.26 -4.42 15.69
C TYR A 13 -1.70 -4.86 15.97
N ARG A 14 -2.18 -4.67 17.20
CA ARG A 14 -3.58 -4.93 17.55
C ARG A 14 -4.52 -4.05 16.74
N LEU A 15 -4.23 -2.75 16.64
CA LEU A 15 -5.02 -1.81 15.84
C LEU A 15 -5.02 -2.19 14.36
N ALA A 16 -3.88 -2.60 13.79
CA ALA A 16 -3.82 -3.10 12.41
C ALA A 16 -4.78 -4.27 12.22
N LYS A 17 -4.78 -5.24 13.14
CA LYS A 17 -5.65 -6.41 13.07
C LYS A 17 -7.13 -6.04 13.24
N GLU A 18 -7.44 -5.13 14.16
CA GLU A 18 -8.81 -4.64 14.42
C GLU A 18 -9.38 -3.88 13.20
N GLU A 19 -8.55 -3.08 12.53
CA GLU A 19 -8.93 -2.29 11.34
C GLU A 19 -8.74 -3.04 10.00
N GLY A 20 -8.30 -4.30 10.04
CA GLY A 20 -8.12 -5.13 8.84
C GLY A 20 -6.90 -4.77 7.97
N TRP A 21 -5.91 -4.09 8.53
CA TRP A 21 -4.61 -3.86 7.89
C TRP A 21 -3.72 -5.10 8.01
N ARG A 22 -3.04 -5.47 6.92
CA ARG A 22 -2.16 -6.66 6.88
C ARG A 22 -0.94 -6.54 7.80
N ALA A 23 -0.54 -5.32 8.16
CA ALA A 23 0.62 -5.02 8.99
C ALA A 23 0.52 -3.60 9.56
N ARG A 24 1.18 -3.41 10.71
CA ARG A 24 1.28 -2.12 11.40
C ARG A 24 2.03 -1.03 10.62
N SER A 25 2.70 -1.36 9.52
CA SER A 25 3.38 -0.38 8.67
C SER A 25 2.39 0.54 7.94
N ALA A 26 1.12 0.15 7.78
CA ALA A 26 0.07 1.01 7.21
C ALA A 26 -0.01 2.37 7.91
N PHE A 27 0.06 2.38 9.25
CA PHE A 27 -0.01 3.62 10.04
C PHE A 27 1.13 4.59 9.74
N LYS A 28 2.31 4.10 9.37
CA LYS A 28 3.42 4.98 8.99
C LYS A 28 3.08 5.78 7.75
N LEU A 29 2.56 5.12 6.71
CA LEU A 29 2.21 5.78 5.46
C LEU A 29 1.03 6.73 5.65
N MET A 30 0.03 6.33 6.44
CA MET A 30 -1.11 7.21 6.76
C MET A 30 -0.68 8.47 7.54
N GLN A 31 0.25 8.35 8.48
CA GLN A 31 0.79 9.49 9.22
C GLN A 31 1.64 10.41 8.33
N ILE A 32 2.44 9.84 7.43
CA ILE A 32 3.20 10.62 6.45
C ILE A 32 2.24 11.37 5.51
N ASP A 33 1.18 10.72 5.03
CA ASP A 33 0.17 11.38 4.21
C ASP A 33 -0.54 12.51 4.96
N GLU A 34 -0.91 12.30 6.23
CA GLU A 34 -1.54 13.32 7.08
C GLU A 34 -0.64 14.55 7.30
N GLU A 35 0.67 14.36 7.44
CA GLU A 35 1.61 15.46 7.69
C GLU A 35 2.02 16.21 6.42
N PHE A 36 2.14 15.51 5.29
CA PHE A 36 2.72 16.05 4.06
C PHE A 36 1.74 16.16 2.88
N ASN A 37 0.47 15.76 3.05
CA ASN A 37 -0.52 15.62 1.97
C ASN A 37 0.05 14.81 0.79
N LEU A 38 0.73 13.70 1.11
CA LEU A 38 1.53 12.93 0.15
C LEU A 38 0.73 12.48 -1.07
N PHE A 39 -0.56 12.22 -0.91
CA PHE A 39 -1.43 11.72 -1.97
C PHE A 39 -2.20 12.79 -2.75
N GLU A 40 -2.02 14.08 -2.45
CA GLU A 40 -2.71 15.15 -3.16
C GLU A 40 -2.33 15.18 -4.65
N GLY A 41 -3.32 15.02 -5.52
CA GLY A 41 -3.13 14.97 -6.99
C GLY A 41 -2.43 13.72 -7.51
N VAL A 42 -2.16 12.73 -6.66
CA VAL A 42 -1.53 11.47 -7.07
C VAL A 42 -2.57 10.55 -7.70
N THR A 43 -2.39 10.20 -8.97
CA THR A 43 -3.21 9.19 -9.66
C THR A 43 -2.45 7.89 -9.90
N ARG A 44 -1.13 7.91 -9.75
CA ARG A 44 -0.28 6.77 -10.07
C ARG A 44 0.75 6.52 -8.97
N ALA A 45 0.83 5.29 -8.50
CA ALA A 45 1.74 4.90 -7.41
C ALA A 45 2.38 3.54 -7.67
N VAL A 46 3.63 3.39 -7.24
CA VAL A 46 4.36 2.13 -7.25
C VAL A 46 4.83 1.81 -5.82
N ASP A 47 4.46 0.65 -5.30
CA ASP A 47 4.86 0.12 -3.99
C ASP A 47 5.89 -0.99 -4.20
N LEU A 48 7.15 -0.72 -3.86
CA LEU A 48 8.28 -1.65 -4.03
C LEU A 48 8.56 -2.39 -2.72
N CYS A 49 8.86 -3.68 -2.82
CA CYS A 49 8.99 -4.58 -1.67
C CYS A 49 7.69 -4.59 -0.83
N ALA A 50 6.56 -4.72 -1.53
CA ALA A 50 5.24 -4.48 -0.99
C ALA A 50 4.72 -5.57 -0.04
N ALA A 51 5.24 -6.80 -0.07
CA ALA A 51 4.68 -7.92 0.70
C ALA A 51 4.73 -7.62 2.22
N PRO A 52 3.63 -7.81 2.98
CA PRO A 52 2.37 -8.47 2.61
C PRO A 52 1.29 -7.55 1.98
N GLY A 53 1.55 -6.25 1.83
CA GLY A 53 0.69 -5.32 1.07
C GLY A 53 0.04 -4.20 1.85
N SER A 54 0.54 -3.85 3.04
CA SER A 54 -0.14 -2.86 3.89
C SER A 54 -0.08 -1.44 3.35
N TRP A 55 1.00 -1.06 2.67
CA TRP A 55 1.09 0.24 2.00
C TRP A 55 0.22 0.27 0.75
N SER A 56 0.26 -0.79 -0.05
CA SER A 56 -0.69 -1.03 -1.14
C SER A 56 -2.17 -0.96 -0.71
N GLN A 57 -2.53 -1.47 0.48
CA GLN A 57 -3.89 -1.30 1.03
C GLN A 57 -4.22 0.17 1.30
N VAL A 58 -3.27 0.94 1.85
CA VAL A 58 -3.47 2.38 2.10
C VAL A 58 -3.65 3.11 0.78
N LEU A 59 -2.79 2.85 -0.21
CA LEU A 59 -2.89 3.43 -1.56
C LEU A 59 -4.24 3.11 -2.21
N SER A 60 -4.69 1.85 -2.15
CA SER A 60 -6.00 1.45 -2.68
C SER A 60 -7.15 2.20 -2.01
N LYS A 61 -7.15 2.29 -0.68
CA LYS A 61 -8.21 3.02 0.04
C LYS A 61 -8.19 4.52 -0.24
N ARG A 62 -7.02 5.13 -0.40
CA ARG A 62 -6.86 6.59 -0.58
C ARG A 62 -7.07 7.03 -2.03
N LEU A 63 -6.45 6.35 -2.98
CA LEU A 63 -6.44 6.76 -4.38
C LEU A 63 -7.58 6.13 -5.18
N TYR A 64 -7.85 4.83 -4.99
CA TYR A 64 -8.83 4.11 -5.82
C TYR A 64 -10.25 4.21 -5.24
N PHE A 65 -10.42 3.86 -3.96
CA PHE A 65 -11.74 3.95 -3.31
C PHE A 65 -12.06 5.34 -2.76
N GLY A 66 -11.06 6.20 -2.57
CA GLY A 66 -11.24 7.58 -2.11
C GLY A 66 -11.60 8.56 -3.21
N GLU A 67 -11.60 8.14 -4.47
CA GLU A 67 -12.01 8.96 -5.62
C GLU A 67 -13.47 8.65 -5.98
N ASP A 68 -14.33 9.64 -5.75
CA ASP A 68 -15.77 9.57 -6.00
C ASP A 68 -16.11 9.76 -7.50
N ASP A 69 -15.26 10.47 -8.23
CA ASP A 69 -15.41 10.67 -9.67
C ASP A 69 -14.95 9.42 -10.43
N GLU A 70 -15.90 8.71 -11.05
CA GLU A 70 -15.63 7.48 -11.78
C GLU A 70 -14.59 7.66 -12.89
N ALA A 71 -14.65 8.78 -13.63
CA ALA A 71 -13.70 9.04 -14.71
C ALA A 71 -12.27 9.28 -14.17
N LYS A 72 -12.14 9.88 -12.98
CA LYS A 72 -10.84 10.01 -12.32
C LYS A 72 -10.36 8.69 -11.74
N ARG A 73 -11.25 7.91 -11.12
CA ARG A 73 -10.94 6.58 -10.57
C ARG A 73 -10.42 5.63 -11.65
N GLU A 74 -10.99 5.69 -12.86
CA GLU A 74 -10.50 4.92 -14.01
C GLU A 74 -9.07 5.26 -14.43
N ASN A 75 -8.55 6.44 -14.05
CA ASN A 75 -7.17 6.84 -14.29
C ASN A 75 -6.21 6.43 -13.17
N VAL A 76 -6.72 5.93 -12.04
CA VAL A 76 -5.89 5.50 -10.92
C VAL A 76 -5.15 4.22 -11.26
N ARG A 77 -3.82 4.22 -11.08
CA ARG A 77 -2.95 3.06 -11.32
C ARG A 77 -2.04 2.83 -10.13
N ILE A 78 -2.25 1.73 -9.43
CA ILE A 78 -1.38 1.30 -8.32
C ILE A 78 -0.73 -0.01 -8.72
N VAL A 79 0.60 -0.06 -8.70
CA VAL A 79 1.38 -1.28 -8.95
C VAL A 79 2.17 -1.63 -7.70
N ALA A 80 2.05 -2.88 -7.24
CA ALA A 80 2.82 -3.41 -6.13
C ALA A 80 3.79 -4.47 -6.65
N VAL A 81 5.07 -4.37 -6.28
CA VAL A 81 6.13 -5.28 -6.72
C VAL A 81 6.84 -5.88 -5.52
N ASP A 82 6.96 -7.21 -5.48
CA ASP A 82 7.75 -7.93 -4.49
C ASP A 82 8.25 -9.28 -5.04
N LEU A 83 9.33 -9.81 -4.47
CA LEU A 83 9.77 -11.18 -4.72
C LEU A 83 8.79 -12.21 -4.14
N GLN A 84 8.17 -11.86 -3.00
CA GLN A 84 7.21 -12.69 -2.31
C GLN A 84 5.80 -12.51 -2.88
N PRO A 85 5.02 -13.59 -3.00
CA PRO A 85 3.63 -13.48 -3.40
C PRO A 85 2.82 -12.74 -2.33
N MET A 86 1.83 -11.97 -2.76
CA MET A 86 0.89 -11.29 -1.87
C MET A 86 -0.54 -11.67 -2.23
N SER A 87 -1.45 -11.64 -1.25
CA SER A 87 -2.87 -11.83 -1.55
C SER A 87 -3.41 -10.65 -2.38
N PRO A 88 -4.33 -10.89 -3.32
CA PRO A 88 -4.92 -9.83 -4.14
C PRO A 88 -5.48 -8.66 -3.32
N LEU A 89 -5.38 -7.45 -3.88
CA LEU A 89 -5.94 -6.22 -3.33
C LEU A 89 -6.73 -5.50 -4.43
N PRO A 90 -7.99 -5.11 -4.17
CA PRO A 90 -8.76 -4.34 -5.15
C PRO A 90 -8.06 -3.04 -5.55
N GLY A 91 -8.13 -2.69 -6.84
CA GLY A 91 -7.51 -1.46 -7.35
C GLY A 91 -5.97 -1.50 -7.41
N VAL A 92 -5.34 -2.64 -7.16
CA VAL A 92 -3.87 -2.80 -7.17
C VAL A 92 -3.46 -3.91 -8.13
N ILE A 93 -2.60 -3.56 -9.08
CA ILE A 93 -1.92 -4.52 -9.95
C ILE A 93 -0.72 -5.08 -9.16
N GLN A 94 -0.65 -6.39 -9.00
CA GLN A 94 0.42 -7.04 -8.22
C GLN A 94 1.34 -7.81 -9.15
N LEU A 95 2.63 -7.49 -9.11
CA LEU A 95 3.67 -8.14 -9.89
C LEU A 95 4.62 -8.85 -8.94
N GLN A 96 4.77 -10.16 -9.12
CA GLN A 96 5.80 -10.91 -8.42
C GLN A 96 7.08 -10.90 -9.26
N GLY A 97 8.16 -10.34 -8.74
CA GLY A 97 9.41 -10.23 -9.49
C GLY A 97 10.51 -9.48 -8.75
N ASP A 98 11.73 -9.60 -9.27
CA ASP A 98 12.89 -8.87 -8.80
C ASP A 98 12.92 -7.48 -9.43
N ILE A 99 13.04 -6.44 -8.61
CA ILE A 99 13.12 -5.05 -9.05
C ILE A 99 14.44 -4.72 -9.76
N THR A 100 15.47 -5.57 -9.60
CA THR A 100 16.79 -5.42 -10.22
C THR A 100 16.88 -6.13 -11.58
N GLU A 101 15.93 -7.03 -11.88
CA GLU A 101 15.90 -7.73 -13.16
C GLU A 101 15.00 -7.00 -14.17
N VAL A 102 15.51 -6.85 -15.39
CA VAL A 102 14.86 -6.13 -16.49
C VAL A 102 13.59 -6.82 -17.07
N PRO A 103 13.27 -8.12 -16.90
CA PRO A 103 12.05 -8.67 -17.50
C PRO A 103 10.75 -8.18 -16.81
N GLY A 104 10.82 -7.61 -15.60
CA GLY A 104 9.65 -7.04 -14.90
C GLY A 104 9.12 -5.73 -15.51
N PHE A 105 9.98 -4.99 -16.23
CA PHE A 105 9.61 -3.70 -16.84
C PHE A 105 8.71 -3.85 -18.07
N VAL A 106 8.60 -5.04 -18.65
CA VAL A 106 7.77 -5.28 -19.84
C VAL A 106 6.26 -5.22 -19.50
N SER A 107 5.86 -5.50 -18.25
CA SER A 107 4.47 -5.32 -17.80
C SER A 107 4.13 -3.93 -17.28
N ILE A 108 5.12 -3.08 -17.01
CA ILE A 108 4.91 -1.67 -16.59
C ILE A 108 4.55 -0.79 -17.79
N HIS A 109 4.53 -1.31 -19.02
CA HIS A 109 3.92 -0.62 -20.17
C HIS A 109 2.42 -0.31 -19.97
N CYS A 110 1.75 -0.95 -19.01
CA CYS A 110 0.38 -0.60 -18.58
C CYS A 110 0.29 0.69 -17.74
N PHE A 111 1.42 1.34 -17.46
CA PHE A 111 1.47 2.59 -16.71
C PHE A 111 1.39 3.83 -17.60
N ASN A 112 1.32 3.71 -18.94
CA ASN A 112 1.03 4.83 -19.84
C ASN A 112 -0.46 4.99 -20.06
#